data_AF-A0A2D4IUD2-F1
#
_entry.id   AF-A0A2D4IUD2-F1
#
_cell.length_a   1.000
_cell.length_b   1.000
_cell.length_c   1.000
_cell.angle_alpha   90.00
_cell.angle_beta   90.00
_cell.angle_gamma   90.00
#
_symmetry.space_group_name_H-M   'P 1'
#
loop_
_entity.id
_entity.type
_entity.pdbx_description
1 polymer ?
#
loop_
_entity_poly.entity_id
_entity_poly.type
_entity_poly.pdbx_seq_one_letter_code
_entity_poly.pdbx_strand_id
1 'polypeptide(L)'
;MVALPAYRSLKPFYPLLDCFTIPGVQIWAAWAILHVCCKTPAKYCAMLIEENGLQHLYNIKENDQSDPDVRYLITKILTYVETHVKYYGKSKHLKELQGYSD
;
A
#
# COMPACT_ATOMS: atom_id res chain seq x y z
N MET A 1 24.31 5.23 -1.19
CA MET A 1 23.03 4.58 -0.87
C MET A 1 22.11 5.61 -0.24
N VAL A 2 21.07 6.07 -0.94
CA VAL A 2 20.04 6.89 -0.30
C VAL A 2 19.21 5.91 0.53
N ALA A 3 19.29 6.01 1.86
CA ALA A 3 18.41 5.26 2.73
C ALA A 3 16.99 5.73 2.46
N LEU A 4 16.15 4.85 1.92
CA LEU A 4 14.71 5.11 1.86
C LEU A 4 14.23 5.35 3.29
N PRO A 5 13.42 6.38 3.56
CA PRO A 5 12.75 6.51 4.84
C PRO A 5 12.06 5.19 5.17
N ALA A 6 12.51 4.54 6.23
CA ALA A 6 11.90 3.30 6.68
C ALA A 6 10.63 3.68 7.44
N TYR A 7 9.53 3.92 6.72
CA TYR A 7 8.24 4.22 7.34
C TYR A 7 7.91 3.10 8.33
N ARG A 8 7.48 3.50 9.53
CA ARG A 8 7.03 2.61 10.59
C ARG A 8 5.50 2.42 10.59
N SER A 9 4.80 3.27 9.85
CA SER A 9 3.36 3.26 9.67
C SER A 9 3.01 4.02 8.38
N LEU A 10 1.93 3.61 7.70
CA LEU A 10 1.33 4.34 6.58
C LEU A 10 0.20 5.27 7.03
N LYS A 11 -0.21 5.21 8.30
CA LYS A 11 -1.24 6.10 8.88
C LYS A 11 -1.04 7.58 8.61
N PRO A 12 0.18 8.15 8.58
CA PRO A 12 0.37 9.56 8.23
C PRO A 12 -0.10 9.94 6.82
N PHE A 13 -0.19 8.97 5.89
CA PHE A 13 -0.70 9.21 4.54
C PHE A 13 -2.23 9.21 4.47
N TYR A 14 -2.93 8.56 5.41
CA TYR A 14 -4.39 8.39 5.34
C TYR A 14 -5.15 9.72 5.39
N PRO A 15 -4.84 10.69 6.28
CA PRO A 15 -5.48 12.00 6.23
C PRO A 15 -5.21 12.77 4.92
N LEU A 16 -4.08 12.50 4.25
CA LEU A 16 -3.75 13.13 2.96
C LEU A 16 -4.59 12.51 1.82
N LEU A 17 -4.83 11.20 1.90
CA LEU A 17 -5.73 10.51 0.99
C LEU A 17 -7.19 10.94 1.16
N ASP A 18 -7.58 11.43 2.33
CA ASP A 18 -8.92 11.97 2.60
C ASP A 18 -9.09 13.46 2.22
N CYS A 19 -8.05 14.10 1.66
CA CYS A 19 -8.10 15.49 1.22
C CYS A 19 -8.74 15.63 -0.18
N PHE A 20 -10.04 15.38 -0.30
CA PHE A 20 -10.78 15.47 -1.58
C PHE A 20 -10.85 16.88 -2.16
N THR A 21 -10.53 17.91 -1.38
CA THR A 21 -10.51 19.31 -1.85
C THR A 21 -9.28 19.65 -2.69
N ILE A 22 -8.19 18.90 -2.56
CA ILE A 22 -6.93 19.14 -3.27
C ILE A 22 -6.41 17.81 -3.83
N PRO A 23 -6.82 17.43 -5.05
CA PRO A 23 -6.41 16.16 -5.66
C PRO A 23 -4.90 15.93 -5.68
N GLY A 24 -4.10 16.99 -5.85
CA GLY A 24 -2.64 16.91 -5.82
C GLY A 24 -2.07 16.31 -4.52
N VAL A 25 -2.72 16.55 -3.37
CA VAL A 25 -2.32 15.97 -2.07
C VAL A 25 -2.61 14.47 -2.05
N GLN A 26 -3.78 14.06 -2.54
CA GLN A 26 -4.14 12.64 -2.64
C GLN A 26 -3.22 11.90 -3.62
N ILE A 27 -2.94 12.49 -4.78
CA ILE A 27 -2.02 11.94 -5.80
C ILE A 27 -0.63 11.76 -5.20
N TRP A 28 -0.11 12.75 -4.48
CA TRP A 28 1.19 12.66 -3.82
C TRP A 28 1.23 11.52 -2.80
N ALA A 29 0.22 11.41 -1.94
CA ALA A 29 0.14 10.36 -0.94
C ALA A 29 0.00 8.97 -1.56
N ALA A 30 -0.87 8.80 -2.55
CA ALA A 30 -1.05 7.56 -3.28
C ALA A 30 0.22 7.13 -4.01
N TRP A 31 0.89 8.06 -4.69
CA TRP A 31 2.17 7.79 -5.36
C TRP A 31 3.25 7.36 -4.35
N ALA A 32 3.34 8.02 -3.19
CA ALA A 32 4.29 7.65 -2.14
C ALA A 32 4.04 6.21 -1.63
N ILE A 33 2.77 5.86 -1.36
CA ILE A 33 2.39 4.49 -0.95
C ILE A 33 2.75 3.47 -2.03
N LEU A 34 2.40 3.75 -3.29
CA LEU A 34 2.74 2.88 -4.42
C LEU A 34 4.25 2.68 -4.52
N HIS A 35 5.02 3.76 -4.41
CA HIS A 35 6.47 3.72 -4.49
C HIS A 35 7.09 2.83 -3.42
N VAL A 36 6.70 2.99 -2.15
CA VAL A 36 7.25 2.18 -1.06
C VAL A 36 6.84 0.71 -1.19
N CYS A 37 5.60 0.43 -1.62
CA CYS A 37 5.15 -0.93 -1.92
C CYS A 37 5.99 -1.56 -3.03
N CYS A 38 6.31 -0.84 -4.10
CA CYS A 38 7.17 -1.36 -5.17
C CYS A 38 8.62 -1.59 -4.74
N LYS A 39 9.15 -0.75 -3.84
CA LYS A 39 10.56 -0.82 -3.39
C LYS A 39 10.81 -1.89 -2.33
N THR A 40 9.88 -2.08 -1.39
CA THR A 40 10.02 -3.08 -0.32
C THR A 40 8.67 -3.75 -0.06
N PRO A 41 8.18 -4.57 -1.03
CA PRO A 41 6.80 -5.05 -1.04
C PRO A 41 6.46 -5.92 0.17
N ALA A 42 7.37 -6.82 0.58
CA ALA A 42 7.14 -7.67 1.75
C ALA A 42 6.82 -6.88 3.03
N LYS A 43 7.45 -5.72 3.21
CA LYS A 43 7.21 -4.85 4.39
C LYS A 43 5.97 -4.00 4.21
N TYR A 44 5.91 -3.22 3.13
CA TYR A 44 4.89 -2.17 3.01
C TYR A 44 3.53 -2.69 2.53
N CYS A 45 3.48 -3.76 1.74
CA CYS A 45 2.20 -4.43 1.44
C CYS A 45 1.62 -5.06 2.71
N ALA A 46 2.45 -5.71 3.55
CA ALA A 46 2.01 -6.26 4.82
C ALA A 46 1.51 -5.16 5.77
N MET A 47 2.27 -4.08 5.92
CA MET A 47 1.88 -2.92 6.74
C MET A 47 0.56 -2.29 6.27
N LEU A 48 0.36 -2.14 4.96
CA LEU A 48 -0.88 -1.60 4.41
C LEU A 48 -2.09 -2.50 4.74
N ILE A 49 -1.92 -3.82 4.75
CA ILE A 49 -2.98 -4.78 5.11
C ILE A 49 -3.25 -4.74 6.61
N GLU A 50 -2.20 -4.80 7.44
CA GLU A 50 -2.28 -4.79 8.91
C GLU A 50 -2.91 -3.50 9.45
N GLU A 51 -2.70 -2.37 8.78
CA GLU A 51 -3.28 -1.07 9.15
C GLU A 51 -4.69 -0.83 8.56
N ASN A 52 -5.33 -1.86 7.98
CA ASN A 52 -6.63 -1.78 7.32
C ASN A 52 -6.67 -0.75 6.16
N GLY A 53 -5.51 -0.45 5.58
CA GLY A 53 -5.37 0.53 4.51
C GLY A 53 -6.07 0.10 3.22
N LEU A 54 -6.18 -1.21 2.95
CA LEU A 54 -6.89 -1.70 1.75
C LEU A 54 -8.35 -1.24 1.71
N GLN A 55 -9.06 -1.33 2.83
CA GLN A 55 -10.45 -0.85 2.91
C GLN A 55 -10.55 0.64 2.62
N HIS A 56 -9.60 1.43 3.15
CA HIS A 56 -9.52 2.87 2.89
C HIS A 56 -9.33 3.15 1.39
N LEU A 57 -8.40 2.44 0.74
CA LEU A 57 -8.15 2.57 -0.69
C LEU A 57 -9.39 2.18 -1.53
N TYR A 58 -10.10 1.10 -1.18
CA TYR A 58 -11.36 0.75 -1.85
C TYR A 58 -12.42 1.85 -1.70
N ASN A 59 -12.58 2.43 -0.51
CA ASN A 59 -13.54 3.52 -0.29
C ASN A 59 -13.24 4.73 -1.19
N ILE A 60 -11.96 5.08 -1.39
CA ILE A 60 -11.57 6.16 -2.30
C ILE A 60 -11.82 5.78 -3.76
N LYS A 61 -11.56 4.52 -4.15
CA LYS A 61 -11.80 4.03 -5.51
C LYS A 61 -13.28 4.08 -5.89
N GLU A 62 -14.18 3.70 -4.98
CA GLU A 62 -15.63 3.67 -5.19
C GLU A 62 -16.31 5.04 -4.97
N ASN A 63 -15.55 6.06 -4.55
CA ASN A 63 -16.09 7.40 -4.39
C ASN A 63 -16.11 8.13 -5.74
N ASP A 64 -17.31 8.46 -6.22
CA ASP A 64 -17.52 9.20 -7.47
C ASP A 64 -16.92 10.62 -7.46
N GLN A 65 -16.69 11.20 -6.28
CA GLN A 65 -16.06 12.52 -6.11
C GLN A 65 -14.53 12.46 -6.19
N SER A 66 -13.94 11.26 -6.17
CA SER A 66 -12.49 11.11 -6.30
C SER A 66 -12.03 11.54 -7.70
N ASP A 67 -10.94 12.30 -7.75
CA ASP A 67 -10.30 12.67 -9.00
C ASP A 67 -9.89 11.42 -9.82
N PRO A 68 -10.05 11.43 -11.16
CA PRO A 68 -9.71 10.28 -12.00
C PRO A 68 -8.28 9.76 -11.82
N ASP A 69 -7.30 10.65 -11.64
CA ASP A 69 -5.89 10.27 -11.48
C ASP A 69 -5.63 9.66 -10.11
N VAL A 70 -6.35 10.13 -9.08
CA VAL A 70 -6.35 9.49 -7.76
C VAL A 70 -6.89 8.07 -7.87
N ARG A 71 -8.07 7.87 -8.48
CA ARG A 71 -8.66 6.52 -8.66
C ARG A 71 -7.74 5.60 -9.45
N TYR A 72 -7.05 6.12 -10.47
CA TYR A 72 -6.07 5.37 -11.23
C TYR A 72 -4.91 4.89 -10.35
N LEU A 73 -4.27 5.78 -9.58
CA LEU A 73 -3.17 5.42 -8.68
C LEU A 73 -3.61 4.45 -7.59
N ILE A 74 -4.77 4.68 -6.98
CA ILE A 74 -5.37 3.79 -5.99
C ILE A 74 -5.58 2.39 -6.57
N THR A 75 -6.13 2.29 -7.78
CA THR A 75 -6.32 1.01 -8.49
C THR A 75 -4.98 0.32 -8.74
N LYS A 76 -3.93 1.07 -9.09
CA LYS A 76 -2.58 0.50 -9.26
C LYS A 76 -2.01 -0.07 -7.96
N ILE A 77 -2.21 0.62 -6.83
CA ILE A 77 -1.78 0.13 -5.51
C ILE A 77 -2.50 -1.17 -5.18
N LEU A 78 -3.84 -1.18 -5.30
CA LEU A 78 -4.67 -2.36 -5.01
C LEU A 78 -4.23 -3.57 -5.85
N THR A 79 -4.16 -3.42 -7.17
CA THR A 79 -3.71 -4.48 -8.08
C THR A 79 -2.31 -4.99 -7.74
N TYR A 80 -1.38 -4.08 -7.39
CA TYR A 80 -0.01 -4.46 -7.03
C TYR A 80 0.01 -5.30 -5.74
N VAL A 81 -0.71 -4.85 -4.71
CA VAL A 81 -0.76 -5.54 -3.41
C VAL A 81 -1.45 -6.89 -3.54
N GLU A 82 -2.58 -6.97 -4.24
CA GLU A 82 -3.29 -8.22 -4.52
C GLU A 82 -2.41 -9.22 -5.27
N THR A 83 -1.70 -8.75 -6.29
CA THR A 83 -0.72 -9.56 -7.04
C THR A 83 0.38 -10.05 -6.10
N HIS A 84 0.98 -9.17 -5.31
CA HIS A 84 2.03 -9.55 -4.36
C HIS A 84 1.53 -10.58 -3.34
N VAL A 85 0.34 -10.40 -2.77
CA VAL A 85 -0.26 -11.35 -1.82
C VAL A 85 -0.54 -12.70 -2.50
N LYS A 86 -1.05 -12.71 -3.74
CA LYS A 86 -1.34 -13.95 -4.48
C LYS A 86 -0.07 -14.79 -4.70
N TYR A 87 1.04 -14.17 -5.09
CA TYR A 87 2.28 -14.87 -5.43
C TYR A 87 3.22 -15.10 -4.25
N TYR A 88 3.25 -14.18 -3.28
CA TYR A 88 4.22 -14.18 -2.18
C TYR A 88 3.58 -14.26 -0.78
N GLY A 89 2.26 -14.02 -0.65
CA GLY A 89 1.53 -14.06 0.62
C GLY A 89 1.39 -15.44 1.26
N LYS A 90 1.64 -16.52 0.50
CA LYS A 90 1.78 -17.89 1.06
C LYS A 90 3.11 -18.13 1.78
N SER A 91 4.07 -17.22 1.66
CA SER A 91 5.45 -17.40 2.16
C SER A 91 5.68 -16.87 3.58
N LYS A 92 4.63 -16.71 4.39
CA LYS A 92 4.81 -16.55 5.85
C LYS A 92 4.78 -17.90 6.59
N HIS A 93 4.25 -18.97 5.99
CA HIS A 93 4.23 -20.30 6.61
C HIS A 93 5.36 -21.24 6.14
N LEU A 94 5.98 -20.98 4.98
CA LEU A 94 7.08 -21.80 4.46
C LEU A 94 8.46 -21.49 5.06
N LYS A 95 8.64 -20.35 5.73
CA LYS A 95 9.90 -20.04 6.43
C LYS A 95 9.94 -20.47 7.90
N GLU A 96 8.78 -20.68 8.53
CA GLU A 96 8.72 -21.26 9.88
C GLU A 96 8.97 -22.78 9.87
N LEU A 97 8.71 -23.47 8.76
CA LEU A 97 9.02 -24.91 8.57
C LEU A 97 10.42 -25.20 8.01
N GLN A 98 11.20 -24.18 7.64
CA GLN A 98 12.59 -24.32 7.17
C GLN A 98 13.64 -23.73 8.14
N GLY A 99 13.20 -23.21 9.29
CA GLY A 99 14.07 -22.72 10.37
C GLY A 99 14.07 -23.59 11.63
N TYR A 100 13.40 -24.75 11.61
CA TYR A 100 13.44 -25.76 12.67
C TYR A 100 13.75 -27.14 12.07
N SER A 101 14.85 -27.23 11.35
CA SER A 101 15.48 -28.52 11.05
C SER A 101 16.98 -28.26 10.98
N ASP A 102 17.63 -28.72 12.05
CA ASP A 102 19.06 -28.84 12.37
C ASP A 102 19.82 -27.59 12.83
#